data_AF-A0A2V8YQU7-F1
#
_entry.id   AF-A0A2V8YQU7-F1
#
_cell.length_a   1.000
_cell.length_b   1.000
_cell.length_c   1.000
_cell.angle_alpha   90.00
_cell.angle_beta   90.00
_cell.angle_gamma   90.00
#
_symmetry.space_group_name_H-M   'P 1'
#
loop_
_entity.id
_entity.type
_entity.pdbx_description
1 polymer ?
#
loop_
_entity_poly.entity_id
_entity_poly.type
_entity_poly.pdbx_seq_one_letter_code
_entity_poly.pdbx_strand_id
1 'polypeptide(L)'
;MWVGMFREDRLQPTFKRIRRTVTLGPCSNMSRRAPLAALQPYLDAVNVAPAPAPRKVGKAFSDAMQEWREQIAVRSGRKNRKPSR
;
A
#
# COMPACT_ATOMS: atom_id res chain seq x y z
N MET A 1 -21.56 15.03 17.16
CA MET A 1 -20.18 14.85 17.64
C MET A 1 -19.26 14.82 16.44
N TRP A 2 -18.21 15.62 16.41
CA TRP A 2 -17.14 15.52 15.42
C TRP A 2 -16.24 14.34 15.75
N VAL A 3 -15.97 13.52 14.75
CA VAL A 3 -15.15 12.32 14.87
C VAL A 3 -14.11 12.34 13.75
N GLY A 4 -12.84 12.31 14.11
CA GLY A 4 -11.73 12.15 13.20
C GLY A 4 -11.37 10.68 13.04
N MET A 5 -11.11 10.25 11.81
CA MET A 5 -10.63 8.89 11.53
C MET A 5 -9.34 8.99 10.75
N PHE A 6 -8.32 8.26 11.19
CA PHE A 6 -7.05 8.17 10.49
C PHE A 6 -6.50 6.74 10.52
N ARG A 7 -5.51 6.47 9.68
CA ARG A 7 -4.84 5.16 9.63
C ARG A 7 -3.40 5.34 10.08
N GLU A 8 -2.99 4.52 11.03
CA GLU A 8 -1.65 4.50 11.58
C GLU A 8 -0.98 3.20 11.13
N ASP A 9 0.19 3.30 10.54
CA ASP A 9 0.99 2.15 10.13
C ASP A 9 1.93 1.79 11.29
N ARG A 10 1.71 0.63 11.91
CA ARG A 10 2.57 0.12 12.99
C ARG A 10 3.46 -1.02 12.52
N LEU A 11 4.72 -0.96 12.91
CA LEU A 11 5.75 -1.93 12.59
C LEU A 11 6.06 -2.77 13.84
N GLN A 12 5.33 -3.88 14.04
CA GLN A 12 5.65 -4.87 15.08
C GLN A 12 5.14 -6.27 14.68
N PRO A 13 5.97 -7.31 14.80
CA PRO A 13 6.88 -7.85 13.75
C PRO A 13 6.36 -7.85 12.29
N THR A 14 5.05 -7.70 12.09
CA THR A 14 4.40 -7.61 10.78
C THR A 14 3.89 -6.18 10.55
N PHE A 15 3.88 -5.72 9.30
CA PHE A 15 3.25 -4.45 8.93
C PHE A 15 1.75 -4.54 9.21
N LYS A 16 1.23 -3.73 10.13
CA LYS A 16 -0.19 -3.66 10.46
C LYS A 16 -0.68 -2.23 10.33
N ARG A 17 -1.63 -2.04 9.43
CA ARG A 17 -2.34 -0.77 9.23
C ARG A 17 -3.57 -0.74 10.13
N ILE A 18 -3.55 0.10 11.15
CA ILE A 18 -4.61 0.19 12.17
C ILE A 18 -5.47 1.42 11.89
N ARG A 19 -6.79 1.23 11.87
CA ARG A 19 -7.74 2.36 11.83
C ARG A 19 -7.94 2.90 13.24
N ARG A 20 -7.69 4.19 13.42
CA ARG A 20 -7.91 4.92 14.68
C ARG A 20 -9.07 5.89 14.50
N THR A 21 -9.85 6.03 15.56
CA THR A 21 -10.99 6.93 15.64
C THR A 21 -10.79 7.81 16.87
N VAL A 22 -10.87 9.13 16.69
CA VAL A 22 -10.70 10.12 17.76
C VAL A 22 -11.94 11.02 17.80
N THR A 23 -12.45 11.22 19.01
CA THR A 23 -13.56 12.14 19.26
C THR A 23 -13.01 13.55 19.41
N LEU A 24 -13.42 14.47 18.54
CA LEU A 24 -12.87 15.83 18.43
C LEU A 24 -13.70 16.87 19.20
N GLY A 25 -14.98 16.59 19.45
CA GLY A 25 -15.86 17.45 20.27
C GLY A 25 -17.31 17.52 19.76
N PRO A 26 -18.21 18.21 20.48
CA PRO A 26 -19.62 18.34 20.09
C PRO A 26 -19.80 19.24 18.85
N CYS A 27 -20.72 18.86 17.94
CA CYS A 27 -20.95 19.62 16.70
C CYS A 27 -21.59 20.99 16.92
N SER A 28 -22.36 21.14 18.00
CA SER A 28 -23.08 22.37 18.34
C SER A 28 -22.14 23.54 18.70
N ASN A 29 -20.95 23.24 19.21
CA ASN A 29 -20.05 24.23 19.79
C ASN A 29 -18.80 24.47 18.92
N MET A 30 -18.69 23.80 17.78
CA MET A 30 -17.48 23.84 16.94
C MET A 30 -17.82 24.11 15.48
N SER A 31 -17.18 25.14 14.91
CA SER A 31 -17.15 25.35 13.47
C SER A 31 -16.41 24.21 12.78
N ARG A 32 -16.66 23.97 11.48
CA ARG A 32 -15.98 22.88 10.72
C ARG A 32 -14.45 22.95 10.75
N ARG A 33 -13.85 24.12 10.98
CA ARG A 33 -12.39 24.29 11.02
C ARG A 33 -11.76 23.84 12.33
N ALA A 34 -12.47 23.99 13.46
CA ALA A 34 -11.98 23.58 14.77
C ALA A 34 -11.64 22.07 14.88
N PRO A 35 -12.50 21.13 14.45
CA PRO A 35 -12.18 19.71 14.49
C PRO A 35 -11.07 19.34 13.48
N LEU A 36 -10.95 20.04 12.35
CA LEU A 36 -9.83 19.84 11.42
C LEU A 36 -8.50 20.22 12.06
N ALA A 37 -8.43 21.38 12.72
CA ALA A 37 -7.24 21.80 13.47
C ALA A 37 -6.92 20.84 14.61
N ALA A 38 -7.93 20.32 15.31
CA ALA A 38 -7.76 19.32 16.36
C ALA A 38 -7.30 17.94 15.83
N LEU A 39 -7.65 17.60 14.58
CA LEU A 39 -7.21 16.38 13.91
C LEU A 39 -5.78 16.47 13.38
N GLN A 40 -5.32 17.68 13.04
CA GLN A 40 -4.03 17.92 12.39
C GLN A 40 -2.82 17.28 13.10
N PRO A 41 -2.65 17.37 14.44
CA PRO A 41 -1.51 16.76 15.12
C PRO A 41 -1.44 15.23 14.96
N TYR A 42 -2.59 14.56 14.85
CA TYR A 42 -2.64 13.12 14.62
C TYR A 42 -2.20 12.75 13.21
N LEU A 43 -2.54 13.59 12.22
CA LEU A 43 -2.12 13.41 10.83
C LEU A 43 -0.62 13.70 10.68
N ASP A 44 -0.13 14.74 11.34
CA ASP A 44 1.29 15.11 11.31
C ASP A 44 2.15 13.99 11.91
N ALA A 45 1.73 13.39 13.03
CA ALA A 45 2.43 12.25 13.63
C ALA A 45 2.53 11.04 12.68
N VAL A 46 1.48 10.79 11.88
CA VAL A 46 1.48 9.72 10.87
C VAL A 46 2.40 10.06 9.69
N ASN A 47 2.48 11.33 9.29
CA ASN A 47 3.33 11.77 8.18
C ASN A 47 4.81 11.83 8.54
N VAL A 48 5.15 12.16 9.80
CA VAL A 48 6.54 12.17 10.29
C VAL A 48 7.08 10.76 10.50
N ALA A 49 6.20 9.77 10.71
CA ALA A 49 6.61 8.38 10.81
C ALA A 49 7.29 7.93 9.49
N PRO A 50 8.51 7.38 9.54
CA PRO A 50 9.18 6.91 8.33
C PRO A 50 8.29 5.90 7.61
N ALA A 51 8.04 6.14 6.32
CA ALA A 51 7.30 5.21 5.50
C ALA A 51 7.94 3.82 5.63
N PRO A 52 7.16 2.77 5.91
CA PRO A 52 7.71 1.44 6.06
C PRO A 52 8.45 1.09 4.77
N ALA A 53 9.72 0.70 4.91
CA ALA A 53 10.53 0.25 3.79
C ALA A 53 9.69 -0.76 2.98
N PRO A 54 9.55 -0.57 1.65
CA PRO A 54 8.74 -1.45 0.84
C PRO A 54 9.27 -2.87 1.06
N ARG A 55 8.46 -3.72 1.70
CA ARG A 55 8.76 -5.14 1.81
C ARG A 55 8.79 -5.63 0.37
N LYS A 56 9.98 -5.96 -0.14
CA LYS A 56 10.16 -6.58 -1.46
C LYS A 56 9.53 -7.97 -1.43
N VAL A 57 8.20 -8.05 -1.36
CA VAL A 57 7.43 -9.28 -1.43
C VAL A 57 6.75 -9.25 -2.78
N GLY A 58 7.48 -9.77 -3.75
CA GLY A 58 7.10 -9.83 -5.16
C GLY A 58 8.36 -9.97 -6.02
N LYS A 59 8.35 -10.91 -6.97
CA LYS A 59 9.34 -10.95 -8.06
C LYS A 59 9.41 -9.57 -8.69
N ALA A 60 10.61 -9.06 -8.94
CA ALA A 60 10.74 -7.78 -9.61
C ALA A 60 10.05 -7.86 -10.98
N PHE A 61 9.56 -6.73 -11.49
CA PHE A 61 8.97 -6.70 -12.83
C PHE A 61 9.95 -7.23 -13.89
N SER A 62 11.26 -7.06 -13.68
CA SER A 62 12.32 -7.67 -14.49
C SER A 62 12.24 -9.20 -14.50
N ASP A 63 12.02 -9.82 -13.34
CA ASP A 63 11.95 -11.27 -13.18
C ASP A 63 10.70 -11.84 -13.86
N ALA A 64 9.57 -11.15 -13.75
CA ALA A 64 8.33 -11.50 -14.46
C ALA A 64 8.47 -11.37 -15.98
N MET A 65 9.16 -10.32 -16.46
CA MET A 65 9.46 -10.14 -17.88
C MET A 65 10.42 -11.20 -18.42
N GLN A 66 11.40 -11.61 -17.63
CA GLN A 66 12.34 -12.67 -18.01
C GLN A 66 11.62 -14.02 -18.12
N GLU A 67 10.78 -14.37 -17.15
CA GLU A 67 9.96 -15.58 -17.18
C GLU A 67 9.01 -15.61 -18.38
N TRP A 68 8.37 -14.48 -18.70
CA TRP A 68 7.50 -14.37 -19.89
C TRP A 68 8.26 -14.55 -21.21
N ARG A 69 9.47 -13.98 -21.33
CA ARG A 69 10.33 -14.14 -22.52
C ARG A 69 10.74 -15.60 -22.71
N GLU A 70 11.09 -16.29 -21.64
CA GLU A 70 11.47 -17.71 -21.67
C GLU A 70 10.30 -18.59 -22.12
N GLN A 71 9.09 -18.35 -21.62
CA GLN A 71 7.89 -19.08 -22.03
C GLN A 71 7.54 -18.87 -23.52
N ILE A 72 7.73 -17.65 -24.04
CA ILE A 72 7.53 -17.37 -25.47
C ILE A 72 8.57 -18.07 -26.33
N ALA A 73 9.85 -18.02 -25.94
CA ALA A 73 10.94 -18.67 -26.66
C ALA A 73 10.73 -20.19 -26.78
N VAL A 74 10.29 -20.83 -25.70
CA VAL A 74 9.93 -22.26 -25.67
C VAL A 74 8.76 -22.56 -26.61
N ARG A 75 7.76 -21.67 -26.69
CA ARG A 75 6.60 -21.84 -27.57
C ARG A 75 6.96 -21.62 -29.05
N SER A 76 7.88 -20.72 -29.37
CA SER A 76 8.31 -20.46 -30.75
C SER A 76 9.30 -21.51 -31.29
N GLY A 77 10.05 -22.20 -30.43
CA GLY A 77 11.02 -23.23 -30.83
C GLY A 77 10.42 -24.58 -31.25
N ARG A 78 9.14 -24.84 -30.96
CA ARG A 78 8.50 -26.15 -31.23
C ARG A 78 7.94 -26.33 -32.66
N LYS A 79 8.02 -25.33 -33.54
CA LYS A 79 7.41 -25.39 -34.88
C LYS A 79 8.27 -26.02 -36.00
N ASN A 80 9.54 -26.36 -35.77
CA ASN A 80 10.44 -26.85 -36.84
C ASN A 80 10.99 -28.28 -36.63
N ARG A 81 10.14 -29.25 -36.33
CA ARG A 81 10.45 -30.67 -36.62
C ARG A 81 9.39 -31.23 -37.56
N LYS A 82 9.63 -31.05 -38.88
CA LYS A 82 8.96 -31.87 -39.90
C LYS A 82 9.49 -33.30 -39.79
N PRO A 83 8.64 -34.33 -39.79
CA PRO A 83 9.13 -35.70 -39.98
C PRO A 83 9.50 -35.87 -41.46
N SER A 84 10.76 -36.26 -41.73
CA SER A 84 11.14 -36.75 -43.05
C SER A 84 10.48 -38.11 -43.26
N ARG A 85 9.75 -38.23 -44.37
CA ARG A 85 9.28 -39.51 -44.92
C ARG A 85 10.44 -40.43 -45.26
#